data_AF-X1HXY6-F1
#
_entry.id   AF-X1HXY6-F1
#
_cell.length_a   1.000
_cell.length_b   1.000
_cell.length_c   1.000
_cell.angle_alpha   90.00
_cell.angle_beta   90.00
_cell.angle_gamma   90.00
#
_symmetry.space_group_name_H-M   'P 1'
#
loop_
_entity.id
_entity.type
_entity.pdbx_description
1 polymer ?
#
loop_
_entity_poly.entity_id
_entity_poly.type
_entity_poly.pdbx_seq_one_letter_code
_entity_poly.pdbx_strand_id
1 'polypeptide(L)'
;MKLKGRLLAAKFLDRLNRFVVSVSLDGRSTFAHLANSGRLREILLPGVELLVRRAPDGSRKTQFDVVLARLDSGGLVSVDARLPTPLLQEALG
;
A
#
# COMPACT_ATOMS: atom_id res chain seq x y z
N MET A 1 10.44 3.39 13.92
CA MET A 1 10.58 3.89 12.55
C MET A 1 9.48 4.89 12.29
N LYS A 2 9.74 5.98 11.57
CA LYS A 2 8.68 6.85 11.05
C LYS A 2 8.46 6.55 9.57
N LEU A 3 7.22 6.24 9.18
CA LEU A 3 6.85 6.18 7.78
C LEU A 3 7.00 7.58 7.18
N LYS A 4 7.95 7.74 6.26
CA LYS A 4 8.17 9.02 5.58
C LYS A 4 7.02 9.31 4.62
N GLY A 5 6.63 10.58 4.51
CA GLY A 5 5.60 11.06 3.57
C GLY A 5 4.16 10.90 4.08
N ARG A 6 3.26 11.72 3.55
CA ARG A 6 1.84 11.68 3.89
C ARG A 6 1.20 10.40 3.33
N LEU A 7 0.42 9.72 4.16
CA LEU A 7 -0.46 8.64 3.74
C LEU A 7 -1.81 9.22 3.30
N LEU A 8 -2.33 8.70 2.20
CA LEU A 8 -3.61 9.07 1.60
C LEU A 8 -4.50 7.83 1.59
N ALA A 9 -5.77 8.00 1.98
CA ALA A 9 -6.75 6.93 1.92
C ALA A 9 -7.23 6.74 0.48
N ALA A 10 -7.15 5.52 -0.03
CA ALA A 10 -7.65 5.14 -1.35
C ALA A 10 -8.44 3.84 -1.23
N LYS A 11 -9.44 3.64 -2.10
CA LYS A 11 -10.17 2.37 -2.16
C LYS A 11 -9.48 1.43 -3.14
N PHE A 12 -9.18 0.20 -2.72
CA PHE A 12 -8.73 -0.84 -3.62
C PHE A 12 -9.81 -1.16 -4.66
N LEU A 13 -9.42 -1.22 -5.94
CA LEU A 13 -10.33 -1.58 -7.03
C LEU A 13 -10.00 -2.97 -7.55
N ASP A 14 -8.76 -3.17 -8.02
CA ASP A 14 -8.33 -4.43 -8.61
C ASP A 14 -6.81 -4.63 -8.52
N ARG A 15 -6.35 -5.87 -8.66
CA ARG A 15 -4.93 -6.24 -8.72
C ARG A 15 -4.56 -6.68 -10.14
N LEU A 16 -3.97 -5.75 -10.88
CA LEU A 16 -3.59 -5.94 -12.29
C LEU A 16 -2.46 -6.96 -12.46
N ASN A 17 -1.54 -7.03 -11.50
CA ASN A 17 -0.51 -8.06 -11.42
C ASN A 17 0.08 -8.13 -10.00
N ARG A 18 1.11 -8.96 -9.80
CA ARG A 18 1.72 -9.14 -8.46
C ARG A 18 2.27 -7.86 -7.82
N PHE A 19 2.51 -6.79 -8.60
CA PHE A 19 3.13 -5.55 -8.13
C PHE A 19 2.33 -4.28 -8.42
N VAL A 20 1.19 -4.37 -9.11
CA VAL A 20 0.38 -3.21 -9.49
C VAL A 20 -1.06 -3.45 -9.12
N VAL A 21 -1.62 -2.48 -8.39
CA VAL A 21 -3.05 -2.40 -8.06
C VAL A 21 -3.63 -1.11 -8.63
N SER A 22 -4.89 -1.16 -9.03
CA SER A 22 -5.70 0.03 -9.28
C SER A 22 -6.42 0.42 -8.00
N VAL A 23 -6.45 1.72 -7.73
CA VAL A 23 -7.09 2.30 -6.55
C VAL A 23 -7.90 3.54 -6.92
N SER A 24 -8.97 3.82 -6.20
CA SER A 24 -9.72 5.08 -6.30
C SER A 24 -9.26 6.04 -5.22
N LEU A 25 -8.70 7.18 -5.63
CA LEU A 25 -8.28 8.28 -4.76
C LEU A 25 -9.08 9.52 -5.16
N ASP A 26 -9.84 10.09 -4.21
CA ASP A 26 -10.73 11.23 -4.45
C ASP A 26 -11.68 11.01 -5.65
N GLY A 27 -12.19 9.78 -5.80
CA GLY A 27 -13.08 9.38 -6.89
C GLY A 27 -12.39 9.11 -8.24
N ARG A 28 -11.07 9.27 -8.34
CA ARG A 28 -10.29 9.02 -9.56
C ARG A 28 -9.49 7.73 -9.47
N SER A 29 -9.56 6.92 -10.52
CA SER A 29 -8.74 5.71 -10.64
C SER A 29 -7.29 6.06 -10.92
N THR A 30 -6.37 5.47 -10.18
CA THR A 30 -4.91 5.59 -10.35
C THR A 30 -4.21 4.27 -10.02
N PHE A 31 -2.92 4.18 -10.29
CA PHE A 31 -2.13 2.98 -10.03
C PHE A 31 -1.17 3.15 -8.86
N ALA A 32 -1.16 2.16 -7.99
CA ALA A 32 -0.23 2.05 -6.88
C ALA A 32 0.63 0.78 -7.01
N HIS A 33 1.89 0.89 -6.61
CA HIS A 33 2.80 -0.21 -6.51
C HIS A 33 2.58 -0.96 -5.20
N LEU A 34 2.37 -2.28 -5.29
CA LEU A 34 2.29 -3.17 -4.15
C LEU A 34 3.63 -3.89 -4.00
N ALA A 35 4.43 -3.48 -3.02
CA ALA A 35 5.74 -4.07 -2.73
C ALA A 35 5.61 -5.41 -1.97
N ASN A 36 4.76 -6.30 -2.49
CA ASN A 36 4.48 -7.62 -1.92
C ASN A 36 3.97 -8.57 -3.01
N SER A 37 4.75 -9.61 -3.30
CA SER A 37 4.42 -10.62 -4.31
C SER A 37 3.40 -11.66 -3.83
N GLY A 38 3.09 -11.70 -2.53
CA GLY A 38 2.12 -12.61 -1.93
C GLY A 38 0.70 -12.37 -2.44
N ARG A 39 -0.18 -13.36 -2.24
CA ARG A 39 -1.55 -13.34 -2.79
C ARG A 39 -2.46 -12.30 -2.14
N LEU A 40 -2.37 -12.12 -0.82
CA LEU A 40 -3.12 -11.13 -0.03
C LEU A 40 -4.63 -11.13 -0.34
N ARG A 41 -5.24 -12.29 -0.64
CA ARG A 41 -6.63 -12.38 -1.10
C ARG A 41 -7.64 -12.04 0.00
N GLU A 42 -7.23 -12.29 1.22
CA GLU A 42 -7.99 -12.08 2.44
C GLU A 42 -7.90 -10.61 2.92
N ILE A 43 -7.00 -9.82 2.32
CA ILE A 43 -6.74 -8.41 2.68
C ILE A 43 -7.17 -7.48 1.54
N LEU A 44 -6.85 -7.81 0.30
CA LEU A 44 -7.15 -7.02 -0.89
C LEU A 44 -8.52 -7.39 -1.47
N LEU A 45 -9.56 -7.16 -0.67
CA LEU A 45 -10.94 -7.28 -1.12
C LEU A 45 -11.38 -5.99 -1.81
N PRO A 46 -12.12 -6.06 -2.94
CA PRO A 46 -12.64 -4.87 -3.62
C PRO A 46 -13.32 -3.90 -2.65
N GLY A 47 -12.92 -2.63 -2.71
CA GLY A 47 -13.44 -1.57 -1.85
C GLY A 47 -12.70 -1.36 -0.53
N VAL A 48 -11.77 -2.24 -0.15
CA VAL A 48 -10.99 -2.07 1.10
C VAL A 48 -10.22 -0.75 1.08
N GLU A 49 -10.14 -0.09 2.23
CA GLU A 49 -9.30 1.09 2.39
C GLU A 49 -7.82 0.70 2.40
N LEU A 50 -7.06 1.30 1.49
CA LEU A 50 -5.61 1.27 1.45
C LEU A 50 -5.07 2.64 1.84
N LEU A 51 -3.99 2.64 2.62
CA LEU A 51 -3.19 3.83 2.85
C LEU A 51 -2.01 3.82 1.88
N VAL A 52 -2.07 4.72 0.91
CA VAL A 52 -1.07 4.86 -0.15
C VAL A 52 -0.21 6.10 0.07
N ARG A 53 1.01 6.07 -0.44
CA ARG A 53 1.96 7.18 -0.39
C ARG A 53 2.37 7.58 -1.78
N ARG A 54 2.48 8.88 -2.05
CA ARG A 54 2.99 9.36 -3.35
C ARG A 54 4.39 8.81 -3.58
N ALA A 55 4.60 8.23 -4.74
CA ALA A 55 5.91 7.80 -5.20
C ALA A 55 6.86 9.00 -5.23
N PRO A 56 8.17 8.81 -4.98
CA PRO A 56 9.17 9.84 -5.25
C PRO A 56 9.06 10.31 -6.72
N ASP A 57 9.30 11.59 -6.96
CA ASP A 57 9.23 12.15 -8.31
C ASP A 57 10.23 11.44 -9.25
N GLY A 58 9.75 11.05 -10.45
CA GLY A 58 10.52 10.28 -11.42
C GLY A 58 9.65 9.63 -12.51
N SER A 59 10.27 8.91 -13.46
CA SER A 59 9.61 8.24 -14.60
C SER A 59 8.84 6.97 -14.24
N ARG A 60 8.31 6.90 -13.01
CA ARG A 60 7.57 5.73 -12.53
C ARG A 60 6.20 5.63 -13.20
N LYS A 61 5.82 4.41 -13.59
CA LYS A 61 4.49 4.10 -14.14
C LYS A 61 3.38 4.14 -13.08
N THR A 62 3.71 3.81 -11.83
CA THR A 62 2.78 3.86 -10.68
C THR A 62 3.03 5.13 -9.88
N GLN A 63 1.98 5.90 -9.62
CA GLN A 63 2.05 7.21 -8.97
C GLN A 63 2.15 7.10 -7.44
N PHE A 64 1.80 5.94 -6.89
CA PHE A 64 1.77 5.69 -5.46
C PHE A 64 2.42 4.35 -5.10
N ASP A 65 2.74 4.17 -3.82
CA ASP A 65 3.05 2.90 -3.18
C ASP A 65 1.96 2.56 -2.16
N VAL A 66 1.50 1.31 -2.12
CA VAL A 66 0.62 0.81 -1.06
C VAL A 66 1.46 0.52 0.18
N VAL A 67 1.06 1.08 1.33
CA VAL A 67 1.80 0.93 2.59
C VAL A 67 1.02 0.07 3.57
N LEU A 68 -0.24 0.43 3.83
CA LEU A 68 -1.12 -0.27 4.77
C LEU A 68 -2.45 -0.62 4.11
N ALA A 69 -3.09 -1.67 4.61
CA ALA A 69 -4.48 -2.00 4.33
C ALA A 69 -5.29 -1.99 5.63
N ARG A 70 -6.54 -1.54 5.56
CA ARG A 70 -7.48 -1.64 6.67
C ARG A 70 -8.14 -3.01 6.65
N LEU A 71 -8.15 -3.67 7.79
CA LEU A 71 -8.90 -4.91 7.99
C LEU A 71 -10.35 -4.58 8.37
N ASP A 72 -11.27 -5.52 8.12
CA ASP A 72 -12.69 -5.38 8.49
C ASP A 72 -12.88 -5.18 10.01
N SER A 73 -11.93 -5.67 10.82
CA SER A 73 -11.89 -5.42 12.27
C SER A 73 -11.56 -3.98 12.66
N GLY A 74 -11.24 -3.11 11.69
CA GLY A 74 -10.79 -1.74 11.90
C GLY A 74 -9.28 -1.60 12.10
N GLY A 75 -8.55 -2.71 12.25
CA GLY A 75 -7.09 -2.72 12.38
C GLY A 75 -6.37 -2.31 11.08
N LEU A 76 -5.12 -1.88 11.19
CA LEU A 76 -4.24 -1.64 10.06
C LEU A 76 -3.18 -2.74 9.98
N VAL A 77 -2.95 -3.26 8.78
CA VAL A 77 -1.89 -4.23 8.49
C VAL A 77 -0.91 -3.66 7.47
N SER A 78 0.38 -3.83 7.71
CA SER A 78 1.40 -3.51 6.71
C SER A 78 1.36 -4.53 5.58
N VAL A 79 1.17 -4.05 4.36
CA VAL A 79 1.26 -4.87 3.15
C VAL A 79 2.55 -4.62 2.39
N ASP A 80 3.40 -3.69 2.85
CA ASP A 80 4.73 -3.43 2.29
C ASP A 80 5.76 -4.38 2.92
N ALA A 81 6.23 -5.36 2.14
CA ALA A 81 7.17 -6.38 2.60
C ALA A 81 8.58 -5.82 2.87
N ARG A 82 8.85 -4.54 2.55
CA ARG A 82 10.12 -3.87 2.82
C ARG A 82 10.21 -3.33 4.25
N LEU A 83 9.09 -3.23 4.97
CA LEU A 83 9.04 -2.61 6.30
C LEU A 83 9.51 -3.49 7.47
N PRO A 84 9.33 -4.83 7.48
CA PRO A 84 9.71 -5.64 8.64
C PRO A 84 11.19 -5.53 9.04
N THR A 85 12.12 -5.62 8.08
CA THR A 85 13.57 -5.59 8.39
C THR A 85 14.02 -4.27 9.00
N PRO A 86 13.74 -3.09 8.40
CA PRO A 86 14.12 -1.81 9.03
C PRO A 86 13.43 -1.58 10.38
N LEU A 87 12.19 -2.05 10.55
CA LEU A 87 11.46 -1.93 11.81
C LEU A 87 12.15 -2.73 12.92
N LEU A 88 12.56 -3.97 12.62
CA LEU A 88 13.29 -4.80 13.58
C LEU A 88 14.65 -4.20 13.93
N GLN A 89 15.38 -3.70 12.94
CA GLN A 89 16.68 -3.06 13.17
C GLN A 89 16.58 -1.87 14.13
N GLU A 90 15.52 -1.06 14.03
CA GLU A 90 15.31 0.05 14.96
C GLU A 90 14.82 -0.39 16.35
N ALA A 91 14.10 -1.51 16.45
CA ALA A 91 13.63 -2.01 17.74
C ALA A 91 14.76 -2.65 18.58
N LEU A 92 15.82 -3.12 17.92
CA LEU A 92 16.97 -3.77 18.55
C LEU A 92 18.16 -2.83 18.78
N GLY A 93 18.12 -1.61 18.22
CA GLY A 93 19.14 -0.57 18.39
C GLY A 93 18.71 0.50 19.36
#